data_AF-A0A2G1NWU6-F1
#
_entry.id   AF-A0A2G1NWU6-F1
#
_cell.length_a   1.000
_cell.length_b   1.000
_cell.length_c   1.000
_cell.angle_alpha   90.00
_cell.angle_beta   90.00
_cell.angle_gamma   90.00
#
_symmetry.space_group_name_H-M   'P 1'
#
loop_
_entity.id
_entity.type
_entity.pdbx_description
1 polymer ?
#
loop_
_entity_poly.entity_id
_entity_poly.type
_entity_poly.pdbx_seq_one_letter_code
_entity_poly.pdbx_strand_id
1 'polypeptide(L)'
;MSDYTAILYVGETLVRLLWDNIKNDSELSIIESEDQITLSSPEDIGAGKKLSLFLYQITENDYLKNQEMQNVNSTKFEHPPLALSLFYLITAHTQNTGSDHLLLGKVMQVFHDNAILRGSARPHG
;
A
#
# COMPACT_ATOMS: atom_id res chain seq x y z
N MET A 1 21.11 -2.18 -0.07
CA MET A 1 21.10 -0.79 -0.57
C MET A 1 19.67 -0.28 -0.48
N SER A 2 19.47 0.94 0.00
CA SER A 2 18.15 1.59 0.03
C SER A 2 17.84 2.13 -1.37
N ASP A 3 16.71 1.74 -1.94
CA ASP A 3 16.23 2.28 -3.22
C ASP A 3 15.14 3.33 -2.97
N TYR A 4 15.23 4.49 -3.63
CA TYR A 4 14.28 5.59 -3.48
C TYR A 4 12.90 5.27 -4.08
N THR A 5 12.83 4.23 -4.92
CA THR A 5 11.58 3.73 -5.52
C THR A 5 10.73 2.90 -4.56
N ALA A 6 11.25 2.55 -3.37
CA ALA A 6 10.59 1.60 -2.48
C ALA A 6 9.17 2.03 -2.08
N ILE A 7 8.97 3.32 -1.77
CA ILE A 7 7.66 3.86 -1.37
C ILE A 7 6.67 3.85 -2.56
N LEU A 8 7.15 4.16 -3.77
CA LEU A 8 6.34 4.08 -4.98
C LEU A 8 5.84 2.64 -5.18
N TYR A 9 6.74 1.66 -5.08
CA TYR A 9 6.39 0.25 -5.25
C TYR A 9 5.45 -0.27 -4.17
N VAL A 10 5.52 0.24 -2.94
CA VAL A 10 4.49 -0.08 -1.93
C VAL A 10 3.12 0.41 -2.40
N GLY A 11 3.01 1.66 -2.85
CA GLY A 11 1.76 2.20 -3.38
C GLY A 11 1.21 1.37 -4.55
N GLU A 12 2.04 1.08 -5.55
CA GLU A 12 1.64 0.24 -6.71
C GLU A 12 1.23 -1.17 -6.28
N THR A 13 1.95 -1.76 -5.32
CA THR A 13 1.61 -3.09 -4.79
C THR A 13 0.25 -3.10 -4.09
N LEU A 14 -0.07 -2.05 -3.32
CA LEU A 14 -1.38 -1.92 -2.67
C LEU A 14 -2.51 -1.79 -3.69
N VAL A 15 -2.33 -0.95 -4.72
CA VAL A 15 -3.31 -0.80 -5.81
C VAL A 15 -3.56 -2.14 -6.51
N ARG A 16 -2.48 -2.81 -6.90
CA ARG A 16 -2.55 -4.10 -7.58
C ARG A 16 -3.19 -5.19 -6.72
N LEU A 17 -2.84 -5.25 -5.43
CA LEU A 17 -3.42 -6.18 -4.48
C LEU A 17 -4.94 -6.00 -4.40
N LEU A 18 -5.41 -4.76 -4.25
CA LEU A 18 -6.84 -4.46 -4.18
C LEU A 18 -7.53 -4.84 -5.48
N TRP A 19 -6.99 -4.44 -6.62
CA TRP A 19 -7.56 -4.76 -7.92
C TRP A 19 -7.65 -6.28 -8.15
N ASP A 20 -6.57 -7.01 -7.87
CA ASP A 20 -6.52 -8.46 -8.07
C ASP A 20 -7.56 -9.22 -7.23
N ASN A 21 -7.92 -8.69 -6.05
CA ASN A 21 -8.92 -9.27 -5.15
C ASN A 21 -10.35 -8.77 -5.41
N ILE A 22 -10.54 -7.66 -6.13
CA ILE A 22 -11.86 -7.08 -6.42
C ILE A 22 -12.36 -7.44 -7.82
N LYS A 23 -11.48 -7.53 -8.83
CA LYS A 23 -11.86 -7.69 -10.24
C LYS A 23 -12.74 -8.90 -10.57
N ASN A 24 -12.68 -9.95 -9.75
CA ASN A 24 -13.45 -11.18 -9.93
C ASN A 24 -14.63 -11.31 -8.95
N ASP A 25 -14.86 -10.29 -8.11
CA ASP A 25 -15.94 -10.30 -7.15
C ASP A 25 -17.25 -9.88 -7.82
N SER A 26 -18.11 -10.86 -8.11
CA SER A 26 -19.40 -10.64 -8.77
C SER A 26 -20.39 -9.83 -7.92
N GLU A 27 -20.20 -9.77 -6.60
CA GLU A 27 -21.04 -8.96 -5.71
C GLU A 27 -20.57 -7.50 -5.68
N LEU A 28 -19.32 -7.25 -6.07
CA LEU A 28 -18.69 -5.93 -6.02
C LEU A 28 -18.50 -5.34 -7.43
N SER A 29 -19.60 -5.10 -8.15
CA SER A 29 -19.58 -4.40 -9.46
C SER A 29 -19.33 -2.89 -9.34
N ILE A 30 -18.60 -2.46 -8.32
CA ILE A 30 -18.36 -1.05 -7.99
C ILE A 30 -17.12 -0.54 -8.70
N ILE A 31 -16.03 -1.32 -8.71
CA ILE A 31 -14.78 -0.97 -9.40
C ILE A 31 -14.64 -1.86 -10.64
N GLU A 32 -14.55 -1.23 -11.81
CA GLU A 32 -14.56 -1.88 -13.13
C GLU A 32 -13.15 -1.99 -13.72
N SER A 33 -12.20 -1.17 -13.27
CA SER A 33 -10.81 -1.22 -13.70
C SER A 33 -9.86 -0.79 -12.59
N GLU A 34 -8.61 -1.25 -12.67
CA GLU A 34 -7.51 -0.84 -11.79
C GLU A 34 -7.33 0.68 -11.78
N ASP A 35 -7.53 1.31 -12.94
CA ASP A 35 -7.45 2.76 -13.08
C ASP A 35 -8.44 3.50 -12.20
N GLN A 36 -9.51 2.90 -11.67
CA GLN A 36 -10.42 3.61 -10.75
C GLN A 36 -9.87 3.70 -9.32
N ILE A 37 -8.71 3.09 -9.05
CA ILE A 37 -7.97 3.19 -7.80
C ILE A 37 -6.82 4.17 -8.00
N THR A 38 -6.70 5.16 -7.12
CA THR A 38 -5.65 6.20 -7.22
C THR A 38 -4.85 6.32 -5.93
N LEU A 39 -3.59 6.76 -6.05
CA LEU A 39 -2.73 7.12 -4.93
C LEU A 39 -2.80 8.62 -4.57
N SER A 40 -3.58 9.41 -5.34
CA SER A 40 -3.80 10.84 -5.09
C SER A 40 -4.65 11.08 -3.84
N SER A 41 -4.60 12.32 -3.33
CA SER A 41 -5.42 12.74 -2.20
C SER A 41 -6.91 12.65 -2.52
N PRO A 42 -7.79 12.54 -1.50
CA PRO A 42 -9.24 12.55 -1.71
C PRO A 42 -9.76 13.85 -2.35
N GLU A 43 -9.04 14.96 -2.19
CA GLU A 43 -9.40 16.26 -2.79
C GLU A 43 -9.11 16.29 -4.30
N ASP A 44 -8.05 15.62 -4.74
CA ASP A 44 -7.62 15.54 -6.15
C ASP A 44 -7.80 14.13 -6.71
N ILE A 45 -8.94 13.51 -6.40
CA ILE A 45 -9.17 12.11 -6.79
C ILE A 45 -9.22 11.95 -8.31
N GLY A 46 -9.67 12.98 -9.05
CA GLY A 46 -9.79 12.95 -10.51
C GLY A 46 -11.04 12.23 -11.01
N ALA A 47 -11.44 12.56 -12.24
CA ALA A 47 -12.67 12.02 -12.83
C ALA A 47 -12.59 10.49 -13.04
N GLY A 48 -13.68 9.80 -12.70
CA GLY A 48 -13.82 8.35 -12.92
C GLY A 48 -13.10 7.45 -11.91
N LYS A 49 -12.36 8.03 -10.96
CA LYS A 49 -11.79 7.30 -9.82
C LYS A 49 -12.87 7.08 -8.75
N LYS A 50 -12.81 5.92 -8.09
CA LYS A 50 -13.79 5.48 -7.08
C LYS A 50 -13.14 5.14 -5.74
N LEU A 51 -11.82 4.97 -5.69
CA LEU A 51 -11.07 4.66 -4.48
C LEU A 51 -9.75 5.43 -4.45
N SER A 52 -9.46 6.11 -3.35
CA SER A 52 -8.19 6.79 -3.11
C SER A 52 -7.45 6.13 -1.94
N LEU A 53 -6.15 5.87 -2.14
CA LEU A 53 -5.19 5.42 -1.14
C LEU A 53 -4.09 6.48 -1.00
N PHE A 54 -4.34 7.48 -0.17
CA PHE A 54 -3.47 8.63 -0.05
C PHE A 54 -2.45 8.46 1.09
N LEU A 55 -1.15 8.44 0.77
CA LEU A 55 -0.08 8.43 1.77
C LEU A 55 0.03 9.82 2.42
N TYR A 56 -0.58 10.00 3.60
CA TYR A 56 -0.64 11.31 4.27
C TYR A 56 0.49 11.52 5.29
N GLN A 57 1.14 10.44 5.74
CA GLN A 57 2.20 10.53 6.73
C GLN A 57 3.22 9.39 6.57
N ILE A 58 4.49 9.72 6.79
CA ILE A 58 5.61 8.78 6.84
C ILE A 58 6.34 9.01 8.16
N THR A 59 6.63 7.95 8.91
CA THR A 59 7.46 8.03 10.11
C THR A 59 8.54 6.97 10.07
N GLU A 60 9.65 7.21 10.77
CA GLU A 60 10.59 6.14 11.08
C GLU A 60 9.94 5.16 12.06
N ASN A 61 10.26 3.87 11.92
CA ASN A 61 9.82 2.83 12.83
C ASN A 61 10.95 2.51 13.82
N ASP A 62 10.90 3.16 14.98
CA ASP A 62 11.92 3.04 16.02
C ASP A 62 11.99 1.62 16.64
N TYR A 63 10.92 0.83 16.56
CA TYR A 63 10.91 -0.55 17.08
C TYR A 63 11.76 -1.50 16.24
N LEU A 64 11.84 -1.27 14.92
CA LEU A 64 12.69 -2.06 14.02
C LEU A 64 14.12 -1.51 13.92
N LYS A 65 14.32 -0.25 14.33
CA LYS A 65 15.63 0.43 14.41
C LYS A 65 16.54 -0.13 15.51
N ASN A 66 15.93 -0.76 16.52
CA ASN A 66 16.63 -1.31 17.70
C ASN A 66 16.88 -2.82 17.63
N GLN A 67 16.71 -3.48 16.48
CA GLN A 67 17.22 -4.84 16.33
C GLN A 67 18.76 -4.77 16.43
N GLU A 68 19.30 -5.34 17.51
CA GLU A 68 20.72 -5.28 17.87
C GLU A 68 21.62 -5.49 16.65
N MET A 69 22.71 -4.71 16.55
CA MET A 69 23.76 -4.90 15.55
C MET A 69 24.14 -6.39 15.51
N GLN A 70 23.65 -7.14 14.52
CA GLN A 70 24.17 -8.48 14.29
C GLN A 70 25.59 -8.32 13.80
N ASN A 71 26.54 -8.87 14.55
CA ASN A 71 27.94 -8.96 14.16
C ASN A 71 28.04 -9.91 12.96
N VAL A 72 27.90 -9.40 11.73
CA VAL A 72 27.94 -10.24 10.52
C VAL A 72 29.36 -10.68 10.18
N ASN A 73 30.39 -9.88 10.51
CA ASN A 73 31.82 -10.26 10.55
C ASN A 73 32.72 -9.05 10.89
N SER A 74 33.93 -9.30 11.36
CA SER A 74 34.92 -8.35 11.91
C SER A 74 35.42 -7.20 11.00
N THR A 75 34.87 -7.01 9.80
CA THR A 75 35.42 -6.05 8.81
C THR A 75 34.38 -5.32 7.96
N LYS A 76 33.07 -5.45 8.23
CA LYS A 76 32.04 -4.66 7.53
C LYS A 76 30.97 -4.17 8.51
N PHE A 77 30.89 -2.86 8.67
CA PHE A 77 29.74 -2.20 9.27
C PHE A 77 28.67 -2.07 8.18
N GLU A 78 27.59 -2.86 8.24
CA GLU A 78 26.37 -2.55 7.50
C GLU A 78 25.48 -1.67 8.38
N HIS A 79 25.11 -0.50 7.86
CA HIS A 79 24.12 0.34 8.53
C HIS A 79 22.77 -0.38 8.51
N PRO A 80 22.03 -0.40 9.63
CA PRO A 80 20.71 -1.00 9.65
C PRO A 80 19.81 -0.32 8.60
N PRO A 81 18.97 -1.08 7.88
CA PRO A 81 18.06 -0.51 6.90
C PRO A 81 17.10 0.48 7.57
N LEU A 82 16.75 1.55 6.86
CA LEU A 82 15.76 2.52 7.33
C LEU A 82 14.38 1.86 7.35
N ALA A 83 13.86 1.60 8.56
CA ALA A 83 12.51 1.08 8.74
C ALA A 83 11.51 2.24 8.76
N LEU A 84 10.49 2.18 7.92
CA LEU A 84 9.45 3.21 7.79
C LEU A 84 8.07 2.65 8.10
N SER A 85 7.23 3.48 8.70
CA SER A 85 5.78 3.29 8.80
C SER A 85 5.10 4.26 7.84
N LEU A 86 4.31 3.71 6.91
CA LEU A 86 3.59 4.46 5.88
C LEU A 86 2.10 4.48 6.24
N PHE A 87 1.55 5.67 6.46
CA PHE A 87 0.16 5.84 6.88
C PHE A 87 -0.69 6.30 5.69
N TYR A 88 -1.60 5.43 5.26
CA TYR A 88 -2.51 5.68 4.16
C TYR A 88 -3.90 6.05 4.68
N LEU A 89 -4.50 7.07 4.07
CA LEU A 89 -5.90 7.43 4.21
C LEU A 89 -6.66 6.83 3.03
N ILE A 90 -7.70 6.06 3.32
CA ILE A 90 -8.48 5.35 2.31
C ILE A 90 -9.88 5.94 2.25
N THR A 91 -10.30 6.36 1.05
CA THR A 91 -11.63 6.95 0.83
C THR A 91 -12.28 6.40 -0.42
N ALA A 92 -13.58 6.08 -0.32
CA ALA A 92 -14.40 5.64 -1.44
C ALA A 92 -15.28 6.80 -1.95
N HIS A 93 -15.44 6.88 -3.27
CA HIS A 93 -16.13 7.96 -3.98
C HIS A 93 -16.99 7.39 -5.12
N THR A 94 -17.98 6.60 -4.77
CA THR A 94 -18.85 5.87 -5.73
C THR A 94 -20.12 6.64 -6.07
N GLN A 95 -20.29 7.86 -5.55
CA GLN A 95 -21.52 8.67 -5.60
C GLN A 95 -22.72 8.00 -4.88
N ASN A 96 -22.48 6.95 -4.10
CA ASN A 96 -23.48 6.26 -3.30
C ASN A 96 -22.87 5.81 -1.97
N THR A 97 -23.38 6.35 -0.85
CA THR A 97 -22.83 6.07 0.48
C THR A 97 -22.87 4.59 0.87
N GLY A 98 -23.89 3.84 0.44
CA GLY A 98 -23.98 2.40 0.69
C GLY A 98 -22.89 1.62 -0.05
N SER A 99 -22.67 1.96 -1.33
CA SER A 99 -21.58 1.42 -2.14
C SER A 99 -20.21 1.82 -1.59
N ASP A 100 -20.06 3.04 -1.07
CA ASP A 100 -18.81 3.49 -0.42
C ASP A 100 -18.49 2.61 0.80
N HIS A 101 -19.48 2.38 1.66
CA HIS A 101 -19.30 1.52 2.84
C HIS A 101 -19.00 0.07 2.46
N LEU A 102 -19.69 -0.47 1.45
CA LEU A 102 -19.45 -1.83 0.98
C LEU A 102 -18.03 -1.98 0.41
N LEU A 103 -17.60 -1.01 -0.40
CA LEU A 103 -16.25 -0.98 -0.97
C LEU A 103 -15.19 -0.88 0.13
N LEU A 104 -15.36 0.02 1.11
CA LEU A 104 -14.44 0.14 2.24
C LEU A 104 -14.39 -1.15 3.07
N GLY A 105 -15.53 -1.81 3.28
CA GLY A 105 -15.60 -3.12 3.94
C GLY A 105 -14.79 -4.18 3.20
N LYS A 106 -14.93 -4.25 1.87
CA LYS A 106 -14.14 -5.16 1.03
C LYS A 106 -12.64 -4.85 1.10
N VAL A 107 -12.26 -3.57 1.06
CA VAL A 107 -10.87 -3.15 1.19
C VAL A 107 -10.27 -3.61 2.53
N MET A 108 -11.01 -3.43 3.62
CA MET A 108 -10.57 -3.92 4.95
C MET A 108 -10.42 -5.44 4.98
N GLN A 109 -11.35 -6.17 4.36
CA GLN A 109 -11.24 -7.63 4.22
C GLN A 109 -9.96 -8.02 3.47
N VAL A 110 -9.69 -7.41 2.31
CA VAL A 110 -8.50 -7.73 1.50
C VAL A 110 -7.21 -7.47 2.28
N PHE A 111 -7.10 -6.37 3.01
CA PHE A 111 -5.91 -6.10 3.82
C PHE A 111 -5.78 -7.05 5.01
N HIS A 112 -6.89 -7.42 5.65
CA HIS A 112 -6.88 -8.41 6.71
C HIS A 112 -6.37 -9.78 6.19
N ASP A 113 -6.88 -10.23 5.04
CA ASP A 113 -6.50 -11.51 4.43
C ASP A 113 -5.06 -11.49 3.88
N ASN A 114 -4.50 -10.30 3.62
CA ASN A 114 -3.16 -10.09 3.08
C ASN A 114 -2.30 -9.20 4.00
N ALA A 115 -2.36 -9.44 5.32
CA ALA A 115 -1.72 -8.60 6.34
C ALA A 115 -0.18 -8.49 6.22
N ILE A 116 0.46 -9.42 5.50
CA ILE A 116 1.90 -9.42 5.25
C ILE A 116 2.16 -9.47 3.75
N LEU A 117 2.62 -8.34 3.21
CA LEU A 117 3.07 -8.24 1.82
C LEU A 117 4.59 -8.37 1.77
N ARG A 118 5.07 -9.32 0.95
CA ARG A 118 6.50 -9.48 0.71
C ARG A 118 6.87 -8.74 -0.56
N GLY A 119 7.75 -7.74 -0.44
CA GLY A 119 8.34 -7.09 -1.61
C GLY A 119 9.19 -8.09 -2.39
N SER A 120 9.00 -8.15 -3.71
CA SER A 120 9.98 -8.79 -4.58
C SER A 120 11.20 -7.87 -4.66
N ALA A 121 12.29 -8.22 -3.99
CA ALA A 121 13.59 -7.61 -4.29
C ALA A 121 13.91 -7.96 -5.75
N ARG A 122 13.63 -7.04 -6.68
CA ARG A 122 13.94 -7.25 -8.08
C ARG A 122 15.46 -7.28 -8.19
N PRO A 123 16.08 -8.37 -8.67
CA PRO A 123 17.52 -8.38 -8.90
C PRO A 123 17.79 -7.41 -10.06
N HIS A 124 18.48 -6.32 -9.78
CA HIS A 124 19.02 -5.47 -10.84
C HIS A 124 20.10 -6.28 -11.57
N GLY A 125 19.94 -6.40 -12.89
CA GLY A 125 21.00 -6.83 -13.80
C GLY A 125 21.98 -5.71 -14.09
#